data_AF-A0A447MXW6-F1
#
_entry.id   AF-A0A447MXW6-F1
#
_cell.length_a   1.000
_cell.length_b   1.000
_cell.length_c   1.000
_cell.angle_alpha   90.00
_cell.angle_beta   90.00
_cell.angle_gamma   90.00
#
_symmetry.space_group_name_H-M   'P 1'
#
loop_
_entity.id
_entity.type
_entity.pdbx_description
1 polymer ?
#
loop_
_entity_poly.entity_id
_entity_poly.type
_entity_poly.pdbx_seq_one_letter_code
_entity_poly.pdbx_strand_id
1 'polypeptide(L)'
;MARLKTAQPNSSLRKIAVVVATAVSGMSVYAQAAVQPKEETITVTAAPAAQESAWGPAATIAARQSATATKTDTPIQKVPQSISVVTAEEMALHQPKSVKEALSYTPGVAVGTRGASNTYDYLIIRGFAADGQSQNNYLNGLKMQGNFYNDAVIDPYMLERAEVMRGPVSVLYGKK
;
A
#
# COMPACT_ATOMS: atom_id res chain seq x y z
N MET A 1 -51.88 44.08 -85.82
CA MET A 1 -53.08 43.24 -86.00
C MET A 1 -53.24 42.39 -84.74
N ALA A 2 -54.36 42.22 -84.04
CA ALA A 2 -55.65 42.86 -83.85
C ALA A 2 -56.21 42.24 -82.54
N ARG A 3 -56.99 42.98 -81.74
CA ARG A 3 -57.53 42.55 -80.44
C ARG A 3 -58.55 41.41 -80.54
N LEU A 4 -58.66 40.57 -79.51
CA LEU A 4 -59.94 40.02 -79.02
C LEU A 4 -59.90 39.80 -77.49
N LYS A 5 -61.07 39.86 -76.86
CA LYS A 5 -61.36 40.21 -75.46
C LYS A 5 -62.16 39.08 -74.80
N THR A 6 -61.81 38.62 -73.58
CA THR A 6 -62.70 37.81 -72.69
C THR A 6 -62.08 37.73 -71.28
N ALA A 7 -62.60 38.43 -70.27
CA ALA A 7 -63.68 38.01 -69.34
C ALA A 7 -63.17 37.20 -68.13
N GLN A 8 -63.16 37.82 -66.94
CA GLN A 8 -62.96 37.17 -65.64
C GLN A 8 -64.11 36.20 -65.33
N PRO A 9 -63.84 35.04 -64.70
CA PRO A 9 -64.81 34.35 -63.87
C PRO A 9 -64.63 34.71 -62.39
N ASN A 10 -65.71 35.24 -61.83
CA ASN A 10 -66.00 35.37 -60.41
C ASN A 10 -66.01 34.01 -59.71
N SER A 11 -65.27 33.84 -58.60
CA SER A 11 -65.78 33.08 -57.42
C SER A 11 -64.83 33.08 -56.22
N SER A 12 -65.25 33.83 -55.19
CA SER A 12 -65.13 33.62 -53.73
C SER A 12 -63.86 33.01 -53.12
N LEU A 13 -62.98 33.89 -52.64
CA LEU A 13 -61.83 33.62 -51.75
C LEU A 13 -62.20 33.05 -50.36
N ARG A 14 -63.49 32.83 -50.05
CA ARG A 14 -63.94 32.46 -48.71
C ARG A 14 -63.87 30.96 -48.38
N LYS A 15 -63.58 30.08 -49.35
CA LYS A 15 -63.61 28.62 -49.12
C LYS A 15 -62.25 27.98 -48.78
N ILE A 16 -61.13 28.69 -48.93
CA ILE A 16 -59.79 28.10 -48.72
C ILE A 16 -59.24 28.38 -47.31
N ALA A 17 -59.70 29.45 -46.64
CA ALA A 17 -59.15 29.85 -45.34
C ALA A 17 -59.53 28.93 -44.16
N VAL A 18 -60.54 28.07 -44.28
CA VAL A 18 -61.02 27.24 -43.15
C VAL A 18 -60.26 25.92 -43.03
N VAL A 19 -59.54 25.46 -44.07
CA VAL A 19 -58.87 24.15 -44.04
C VAL A 19 -57.48 24.20 -43.41
N VAL A 20 -56.85 25.37 -43.31
CA VAL A 20 -55.48 25.50 -42.73
C VAL A 20 -55.50 25.65 -41.21
N ALA A 21 -56.62 26.07 -40.61
CA ALA A 21 -56.69 26.34 -39.16
C ALA A 21 -56.92 25.08 -38.29
N THR A 22 -57.31 23.95 -38.85
CA THR A 22 -57.59 22.71 -38.08
C THR A 22 -56.44 21.69 -38.08
N ALA A 23 -55.33 21.95 -38.77
CA ALA A 23 -54.20 21.01 -38.84
C ALA A 23 -53.14 21.21 -37.73
N VAL A 24 -53.23 22.26 -36.91
CA VAL A 24 -52.18 22.58 -35.91
C VAL A 24 -52.56 22.17 -34.47
N SER A 25 -53.79 21.73 -34.21
CA SER A 25 -54.25 21.36 -32.86
C SER A 25 -53.86 19.95 -32.40
N GLY A 26 -53.04 19.21 -33.17
CA GLY A 26 -52.71 17.80 -32.89
C GLY A 26 -51.31 17.52 -32.35
N MET A 27 -50.43 18.52 -32.24
CA MET A 27 -49.07 18.28 -31.74
C MET A 27 -49.06 18.30 -30.21
N SER A 28 -49.37 17.16 -29.60
CA SER A 28 -49.01 16.89 -28.21
C SER A 28 -47.49 16.92 -28.07
N VAL A 29 -46.97 17.95 -27.42
CA VAL A 29 -45.58 17.99 -26.97
C VAL A 29 -45.48 17.02 -25.79
N TYR A 30 -44.91 15.84 -26.03
CA TYR A 30 -44.49 14.97 -24.94
C TYR A 30 -43.26 15.60 -24.31
N ALA A 31 -43.39 16.08 -23.07
CA ALA A 31 -42.25 16.40 -22.25
C ALA A 31 -41.48 15.09 -22.00
N GLN A 32 -40.38 14.88 -22.71
CA GLN A 32 -39.44 13.82 -22.36
C GLN A 32 -38.84 14.20 -21.00
N ALA A 33 -39.26 13.47 -19.96
CA ALA A 33 -38.55 13.50 -18.70
C ALA A 33 -37.10 13.11 -18.99
N ALA A 34 -36.17 14.02 -18.69
CA ALA A 34 -34.75 13.71 -18.73
C ALA A 34 -34.51 12.53 -17.79
N VAL A 35 -34.17 11.38 -18.35
CA VAL A 35 -33.70 10.23 -17.59
C VAL A 35 -32.35 10.65 -17.01
N GLN A 36 -32.37 11.10 -15.76
CA GLN A 36 -31.16 11.29 -14.96
C GLN A 36 -30.46 9.91 -14.91
N PRO A 37 -29.21 9.76 -15.39
CA PRO A 37 -28.49 8.53 -15.20
C PRO A 37 -28.39 8.31 -13.69
N LYS A 38 -29.03 7.24 -13.20
CA LYS A 38 -28.94 6.83 -11.82
C LYS A 38 -27.48 6.48 -11.57
N GLU A 39 -26.76 7.31 -10.81
CA GLU A 39 -25.40 7.01 -10.39
C GLU A 39 -25.41 5.67 -9.65
N GLU A 40 -24.75 4.67 -10.23
CA GLU A 40 -24.48 3.43 -9.53
C GLU A 40 -23.52 3.76 -8.40
N THR A 41 -24.06 3.78 -7.18
CA THR A 41 -23.25 3.82 -5.97
C THR A 41 -22.40 2.55 -5.94
N ILE A 42 -21.14 2.67 -6.34
CA ILE A 42 -20.14 1.61 -6.18
C ILE A 42 -19.86 1.52 -4.68
N THR A 43 -20.49 0.55 -4.01
CA THR A 43 -20.14 0.21 -2.64
C THR A 43 -18.83 -0.57 -2.65
N VAL A 44 -17.72 0.11 -2.40
CA VAL A 44 -16.43 -0.55 -2.12
C VAL A 44 -16.50 -1.13 -0.71
N THR A 45 -16.97 -2.36 -0.59
CA THR A 45 -16.77 -3.13 0.63
C THR A 45 -15.31 -3.58 0.65
N ALA A 46 -14.46 -2.84 1.35
CA ALA A 46 -13.11 -3.31 1.62
C ALA A 46 -13.22 -4.65 2.36
N ALA A 47 -12.61 -5.70 1.81
CA ALA A 47 -12.36 -6.91 2.58
C ALA A 47 -11.62 -6.50 3.87
N PRO A 48 -11.90 -7.14 5.03
CA PRO A 48 -11.12 -6.88 6.23
C PRO A 48 -9.64 -7.01 5.87
N ALA A 49 -8.85 -5.96 6.07
CA ALA A 49 -7.41 -6.04 5.88
C ALA A 49 -6.93 -7.22 6.75
N ALA A 50 -6.22 -8.17 6.13
CA ALA A 50 -5.65 -9.29 6.87
C ALA A 50 -4.88 -8.70 8.06
N GLN A 51 -5.24 -9.11 9.26
CA GLN A 51 -4.64 -8.56 10.47
C GLN A 51 -3.17 -8.95 10.46
N GLU A 52 -2.29 -7.95 10.34
CA GLU A 52 -0.85 -8.15 10.41
C GLU A 52 -0.52 -8.82 11.75
N SER A 53 0.33 -9.83 11.70
CA SER A 53 0.88 -10.46 12.91
C SER A 53 2.37 -10.16 13.01
N ALA A 54 2.84 -9.99 14.24
CA ALA A 54 4.27 -9.83 14.53
C ALA A 54 5.15 -11.02 14.10
N TRP A 55 4.55 -12.21 13.92
CA TRP A 55 5.27 -13.43 13.52
C TRP A 55 4.96 -13.90 12.10
N GLY A 56 4.13 -13.17 11.36
CA GLY A 56 3.72 -13.52 10.00
C GLY A 56 4.37 -12.62 8.94
N PRO A 57 3.89 -12.66 7.69
CA PRO A 57 4.25 -11.67 6.68
C PRO A 57 3.63 -10.31 6.98
N ALA A 58 4.36 -9.25 6.63
CA ALA A 58 3.81 -7.90 6.58
C ALA A 58 3.15 -7.68 5.21
N ALA A 59 1.99 -7.02 5.17
CA ALA A 59 1.27 -6.78 3.91
C ALA A 59 1.95 -5.74 3.00
N THR A 60 2.85 -4.93 3.56
CA THR A 60 3.62 -3.89 2.86
C THR A 60 4.99 -3.75 3.50
N ILE A 61 5.92 -3.07 2.82
CA ILE A 61 7.23 -2.67 3.36
C ILE A 61 7.13 -2.01 4.76
N ALA A 62 6.08 -1.25 5.02
CA ALA A 62 5.85 -0.62 6.32
C ALA A 62 5.11 -1.56 7.29
N ALA A 63 5.84 -2.46 7.94
CA ALA A 63 5.32 -3.29 9.03
C ALA A 63 4.81 -2.42 10.20
N ARG A 64 3.68 -2.81 10.80
CA ARG A 64 3.02 -2.11 11.91
C ARG A 64 3.04 -2.92 13.21
N GLN A 65 3.29 -4.22 13.14
CA GLN A 65 3.30 -5.12 14.29
C GLN A 65 4.70 -5.69 14.53
N SER A 66 5.11 -5.77 15.80
CA SER A 66 6.36 -6.39 16.24
C SER A 66 6.16 -7.04 17.60
N ALA A 67 6.90 -8.13 17.86
CA ALA A 67 6.95 -8.80 19.15
C ALA A 67 8.35 -8.71 19.79
N THR A 68 9.32 -8.07 19.15
CA THR A 68 10.70 -8.06 19.64
C THR A 68 10.85 -7.27 20.93
N ALA A 69 10.21 -6.10 21.09
CA ALA A 69 10.41 -5.32 22.31
C ALA A 69 9.55 -5.73 23.51
N THR A 70 8.50 -6.51 23.30
CA THR A 70 7.49 -6.82 24.34
C THR A 70 7.24 -8.31 24.51
N LYS A 71 7.77 -9.16 23.61
CA LYS A 71 7.43 -10.59 23.48
C LYS A 71 5.94 -10.88 23.24
N THR A 72 5.16 -9.86 22.87
CA THR A 72 3.73 -9.95 22.56
C THR A 72 3.46 -9.25 21.24
N ASP A 73 2.46 -9.71 20.48
CA ASP A 73 2.08 -9.07 19.22
C ASP A 73 1.58 -7.64 19.47
N THR A 74 2.45 -6.65 19.26
CA THR A 74 2.25 -5.27 19.69
C THR A 74 2.40 -4.31 18.50
N PRO A 75 1.45 -3.38 18.31
CA PRO A 75 1.64 -2.29 17.35
C PRO A 75 2.88 -1.47 17.69
N ILE A 76 3.73 -1.18 16.71
CA ILE A 76 5.02 -0.50 16.91
C ILE A 76 4.83 0.86 17.62
N GLN A 77 3.74 1.57 17.34
CA GLN A 77 3.39 2.84 18.01
C GLN A 77 3.12 2.72 19.53
N LYS A 78 2.84 1.52 20.03
CA LYS A 78 2.64 1.23 21.46
C LYS A 78 3.90 0.71 22.14
N VAL A 79 4.99 0.51 21.39
CA VAL A 79 6.26 0.05 21.94
C VAL A 79 7.02 1.26 22.51
N PRO A 80 7.46 1.22 23.78
CA PRO A 80 8.16 2.35 24.42
C PRO A 80 9.65 2.43 24.03
N GLN A 81 10.06 1.86 22.90
CA GLN A 81 11.44 1.73 22.48
C GLN A 81 11.57 1.78 20.95
N SER A 82 12.73 2.20 20.45
CA SER A 82 12.98 2.29 19.02
C SER A 82 13.19 0.91 18.40
N ILE A 83 12.24 0.46 17.59
CA ILE A 83 12.34 -0.72 16.72
C ILE A 83 12.47 -0.26 15.27
N SER A 84 13.21 -1.03 14.46
CA SER A 84 13.10 -1.01 13.01
C SER A 84 12.77 -2.42 12.52
N VAL A 85 11.92 -2.53 11.52
CA VAL A 85 11.52 -3.80 10.91
C VAL A 85 11.85 -3.71 9.42
N VAL A 86 12.69 -4.61 8.94
CA VAL A 86 12.97 -4.82 7.51
C VAL A 86 12.17 -6.05 7.08
N THR A 87 11.29 -5.87 6.10
CA THR A 87 10.36 -6.91 5.63
C THR A 87 11.01 -7.83 4.59
N ALA A 88 10.46 -9.02 4.40
CA ALA A 88 10.83 -9.89 3.26
C ALA A 88 10.66 -9.19 1.90
N GLU A 89 9.64 -8.33 1.75
CA GLU A 89 9.44 -7.53 0.54
C GLU A 89 10.61 -6.56 0.30
N GLU A 90 11.07 -5.86 1.33
CA GLU A 90 12.24 -4.97 1.25
C GLU A 90 13.53 -5.74 0.96
N MET A 91 13.72 -6.90 1.61
CA MET A 91 14.86 -7.76 1.32
C MET A 91 14.81 -8.28 -0.11
N ALA A 92 13.65 -8.66 -0.63
CA ALA A 92 13.48 -9.11 -2.01
C ALA A 92 13.79 -8.00 -3.03
N LEU A 93 13.52 -6.74 -2.70
CA LEU A 93 13.86 -5.59 -3.55
C LEU A 93 15.37 -5.39 -3.69
N HIS A 94 16.11 -5.50 -2.58
CA HIS A 94 17.54 -5.23 -2.55
C HIS A 94 18.43 -6.45 -2.80
N GLN A 95 17.88 -7.67 -2.69
CA GLN A 95 18.61 -8.94 -2.80
C GLN A 95 19.91 -8.95 -1.98
N PRO A 96 19.85 -8.67 -0.66
CA PRO A 96 21.04 -8.62 0.19
C PRO A 96 21.65 -10.02 0.33
N LYS A 97 22.98 -10.09 0.39
CA LYS A 97 23.72 -11.35 0.60
C LYS A 97 23.78 -11.79 2.06
N SER A 98 23.48 -10.89 2.98
CA SER A 98 23.53 -11.12 4.43
C SER A 98 22.51 -10.26 5.15
N VAL A 99 22.13 -10.62 6.38
CA VAL A 99 21.21 -9.81 7.19
C VAL A 99 21.83 -8.45 7.48
N LYS A 100 23.15 -8.38 7.65
CA LYS A 100 23.89 -7.12 7.77
C LYS A 100 23.62 -6.18 6.59
N GLU A 101 23.65 -6.67 5.35
CA GLU A 101 23.36 -5.84 4.18
C GLU A 101 21.89 -5.38 4.14
N ALA A 102 20.94 -6.25 4.53
CA ALA A 102 19.53 -5.89 4.65
C ALA A 102 19.28 -4.70 5.59
N LEU A 103 20.13 -4.54 6.62
CA LEU A 103 20.02 -3.46 7.60
C LEU A 103 20.68 -2.15 7.17
N SER A 104 21.16 -2.02 5.92
CA SER A 104 21.91 -0.83 5.45
C SER A 104 21.11 0.47 5.53
N TYR A 105 19.79 0.41 5.39
CA TYR A 105 18.89 1.56 5.50
C TYR A 105 18.35 1.76 6.92
N THR A 106 18.74 0.91 7.88
CA THR A 106 18.25 0.98 9.25
C THR A 106 19.02 2.04 10.07
N PRO A 107 18.35 3.05 10.64
CA PRO A 107 19.03 4.11 11.37
C PRO A 107 19.66 3.63 12.68
N GLY A 108 20.90 4.07 12.93
CA GLY A 108 21.63 3.76 14.16
C GLY A 108 22.25 2.36 14.18
N VAL A 109 22.34 1.71 13.02
CA VAL A 109 23.05 0.44 12.81
C VAL A 109 24.21 0.67 11.84
N ALA A 110 25.42 0.28 12.24
CA ALA A 110 26.57 0.30 11.36
C ALA A 110 26.86 -1.13 10.86
N VAL A 111 26.76 -1.29 9.54
CA VAL A 111 26.85 -2.56 8.81
C VAL A 111 28.20 -2.74 8.09
N GLY A 112 29.05 -1.71 8.09
CA GLY A 112 30.34 -1.67 7.38
C GLY A 112 31.56 -2.04 8.22
N THR A 113 31.37 -2.61 9.41
CA THR A 113 32.44 -2.94 10.38
C THR A 113 33.55 -3.82 9.82
N ARG A 114 33.22 -4.73 8.91
CA ARG A 114 34.16 -5.60 8.19
C ARG A 114 34.16 -5.38 6.67
N GLY A 115 33.70 -4.20 6.22
CA GLY A 115 33.60 -3.86 4.80
C GLY A 115 32.76 -4.88 4.02
N ALA A 116 33.30 -5.37 2.91
CA ALA A 116 32.65 -6.32 2.00
C ALA A 116 32.58 -7.77 2.52
N SER A 117 33.19 -8.08 3.67
CA SER A 117 33.09 -9.41 4.27
C SER A 117 31.67 -9.69 4.78
N ASN A 118 31.17 -10.87 4.45
CA ASN A 118 29.88 -11.42 4.89
C ASN A 118 30.05 -12.69 5.73
N THR A 119 31.21 -12.88 6.37
CA THR A 119 31.46 -14.04 7.23
C THR A 119 30.55 -14.07 8.45
N TYR A 120 30.25 -12.89 9.01
CA TYR A 120 29.42 -12.71 10.20
C TYR A 120 28.50 -11.52 10.02
N ASP A 121 27.28 -11.62 10.54
CA ASP A 121 26.34 -10.49 10.67
C ASP A 121 26.68 -9.67 11.93
N TYR A 122 27.89 -9.11 11.94
CA TYR A 122 28.40 -8.30 13.04
C TYR A 122 27.92 -6.85 12.91
N LEU A 123 27.15 -6.40 13.89
CA LEU A 123 26.49 -5.10 13.90
C LEU A 123 26.98 -4.25 15.07
N ILE A 124 27.18 -2.95 14.81
CA ILE A 124 27.30 -1.96 15.88
C ILE A 124 26.00 -1.16 15.92
N ILE A 125 25.33 -1.17 17.07
CA ILE A 125 24.03 -0.51 17.26
C ILE A 125 24.22 0.63 18.25
N ARG A 126 23.88 1.86 17.85
CA ARG A 126 24.12 3.10 18.62
C ARG A 126 25.55 3.23 19.17
N GLY A 127 26.55 2.76 18.42
CA GLY A 127 27.96 2.82 18.81
C GLY A 127 28.45 1.68 19.71
N PHE A 128 27.59 0.71 20.08
CA PHE A 128 27.96 -0.42 20.91
C PHE A 128 27.91 -1.75 20.14
N ALA A 129 28.89 -2.61 20.38
CA ALA A 129 28.87 -4.01 19.96
C ALA A 129 28.71 -4.95 21.17
N ALA A 130 28.65 -6.25 20.93
CA ALA A 130 28.83 -7.23 22.00
C ALA A 130 30.31 -7.38 22.36
N ASP A 131 30.59 -7.86 23.57
CA ASP A 131 31.96 -8.07 24.03
C ASP A 131 32.64 -9.19 23.22
N GLY A 132 33.96 -9.11 23.09
CA GLY A 132 34.76 -10.15 22.42
C GLY A 132 34.57 -10.23 20.89
N GLN A 133 33.97 -9.21 20.26
CA GLN A 133 33.61 -9.21 18.84
C GLN A 133 32.59 -10.28 18.42
N SER A 134 31.82 -10.82 19.37
CA SER A 134 30.75 -11.77 19.08
C SER A 134 29.51 -11.08 18.52
N GLN A 135 28.63 -11.87 17.91
CA GLN A 135 27.30 -11.42 17.48
C GLN A 135 26.32 -11.36 18.66
N ASN A 136 25.35 -10.44 18.60
CA ASN A 136 24.22 -10.37 19.56
C ASN A 136 22.89 -10.55 18.82
N ASN A 137 22.82 -11.64 18.04
CA ASN A 137 21.72 -11.93 17.15
C ASN A 137 20.73 -12.90 17.79
N TYR A 138 19.46 -12.77 17.41
CA TYR A 138 18.38 -13.60 17.90
C TYR A 138 17.61 -14.16 16.70
N LEU A 139 17.18 -15.41 16.81
CA LEU A 139 16.31 -16.06 15.84
C LEU A 139 15.04 -16.49 16.56
N ASN A 140 13.88 -16.06 16.07
CA ASN A 140 12.57 -16.37 16.65
C ASN A 140 12.49 -16.08 18.16
N GLY A 141 13.14 -15.01 18.63
CA GLY A 141 13.17 -14.59 20.03
C GLY A 141 14.17 -15.35 20.93
N LEU A 142 14.93 -16.30 20.39
CA LEU A 142 15.98 -17.03 21.10
C LEU A 142 17.36 -16.53 20.67
N LYS A 143 18.29 -16.37 21.63
CA LYS A 143 19.64 -15.88 21.33
C LYS A 143 20.39 -16.95 20.54
N MET A 144 20.97 -16.57 19.40
CA MET A 144 21.93 -17.39 18.69
C MET A 144 23.29 -17.24 19.37
N GLN A 145 23.44 -17.90 20.53
CA GLN A 145 24.63 -17.76 21.34
C GLN A 145 25.79 -18.49 20.67
N GLY A 146 26.70 -17.74 20.06
CA GLY A 146 27.99 -18.25 19.65
C GLY A 146 29.09 -17.98 20.68
N ASN A 147 30.29 -18.44 20.34
CA ASN A 147 31.49 -18.27 21.15
C ASN A 147 32.73 -18.16 20.27
N PHE A 148 33.54 -17.11 20.47
CA PHE A 148 34.76 -16.83 19.73
C PHE A 148 34.50 -16.76 18.21
N TYR A 149 35.04 -17.68 17.40
CA TYR A 149 34.78 -17.74 15.95
C TYR A 149 33.56 -18.60 15.58
N ASN A 150 32.86 -19.18 16.55
CA ASN A 150 31.70 -20.01 16.29
C ASN A 150 30.41 -19.22 16.53
N ASP A 151 30.18 -18.21 15.69
CA ASP A 151 28.91 -17.52 15.60
C ASP A 151 28.15 -18.00 14.35
N ALA A 152 26.84 -18.19 14.51
CA ALA A 152 25.97 -18.64 13.43
C ALA A 152 25.35 -17.45 12.67
N VAL A 153 25.13 -17.65 11.38
CA VAL A 153 24.47 -16.69 10.48
C VAL A 153 23.29 -17.37 9.78
N ILE A 154 22.26 -16.59 9.45
CA ILE A 154 21.07 -17.07 8.74
C ILE A 154 21.00 -16.33 7.42
N ASP A 155 20.77 -17.08 6.34
CA ASP A 155 20.59 -16.48 5.02
C ASP A 155 19.29 -15.64 5.00
N PRO A 156 19.32 -14.39 4.49
CA PRO A 156 18.13 -13.54 4.46
C PRO A 156 16.96 -14.13 3.66
N TYR A 157 17.21 -15.03 2.71
CA TYR A 157 16.16 -15.75 1.98
C TYR A 157 15.28 -16.62 2.88
N MET A 158 15.81 -17.08 4.02
CA MET A 158 15.09 -17.92 4.97
C MET A 158 14.28 -17.09 6.01
N LEU A 159 14.32 -15.76 5.93
CA LEU A 159 13.72 -14.86 6.90
C LEU A 159 12.46 -14.19 6.35
N GLU A 160 11.40 -14.18 7.17
CA GLU A 160 10.21 -13.36 6.90
C GLU A 160 10.47 -11.87 7.16
N ARG A 161 11.34 -11.57 8.11
CA ARG A 161 11.67 -10.21 8.56
C ARG A 161 12.97 -10.19 9.36
N ALA A 162 13.62 -9.04 9.37
CA ALA A 162 14.73 -8.73 10.26
C ALA A 162 14.38 -7.51 11.12
N GLU A 163 14.34 -7.70 12.44
CA GLU A 163 13.98 -6.64 13.39
C GLU A 163 15.19 -6.19 14.22
N VAL A 164 15.33 -4.87 14.41
CA VAL A 164 16.38 -4.27 15.23
C VAL A 164 15.77 -3.49 16.37
N MET A 165 16.03 -3.95 17.60
CA MET A 165 15.69 -3.24 18.83
C MET A 165 16.88 -2.42 19.32
N ARG A 166 16.71 -1.10 19.44
CA ARG A 166 17.80 -0.17 19.80
C ARG A 166 17.70 0.25 21.26
N GLY A 167 18.80 0.09 21.99
CA GLY A 167 18.90 0.41 23.42
C GLY A 167 19.05 -0.83 24.31
N PRO A 168 18.98 -0.68 25.64
CA PRO A 168 19.03 -1.81 26.57
C PRO A 168 17.83 -2.75 26.38
N VAL A 169 18.05 -4.07 26.38
CA VAL A 169 17.00 -5.09 26.14
C VAL A 169 16.99 -6.21 27.19
N SER A 170 17.83 -6.08 28.23
CA SER A 170 18.08 -7.16 29.19
C SER A 170 16.88 -7.53 30.05
N VAL A 171 15.90 -6.65 30.18
CA VAL A 171 14.64 -6.91 30.91
C VAL A 171 13.86 -8.09 30.32
N LEU A 172 13.93 -8.31 29.00
CA LEU A 172 13.26 -9.44 28.34
C LEU A 172 14.22 -10.53 27.86
N TYR A 173 15.47 -10.18 27.53
CA TYR A 173 16.40 -11.09 26.85
C TYR A 173 17.62 -11.48 27.67
N GLY A 174 17.76 -10.97 28.89
CA GLY A 174 18.90 -11.27 29.76
C GLY A 174 20.19 -10.57 29.32
N LYS A 175 21.33 -11.20 29.59
CA LYS A 175 22.63 -10.56 29.40
C LYS A 175 23.01 -10.37 27.93
N LYS A 176 23.72 -9.27 27.69
CA LYS A 176 24.38 -8.95 26.42
C LYS A 176 25.56 -9.89 26.20
#